data_AF-A0A5M3WBE9-F1
#
_entry.id   AF-A0A5M3WBE9-F1
#
_cell.length_a   1.000
_cell.length_b   1.000
_cell.length_c   1.000
_cell.angle_alpha   90.00
_cell.angle_beta   90.00
_cell.angle_gamma   90.00
#
_symmetry.space_group_name_H-M   'P 1'
#
loop_
_entity.id
_entity.type
_entity.pdbx_description
1 polymer ?
#
loop_
_entity_poly.entity_id
_entity_poly.type
_entity_poly.pdbx_seq_one_letter_code
_entity_poly.pdbx_strand_id
1 'polypeptide(L)'
;MVTVPARADLNVSRRQDLPALVGADDAKRAAWVRADTYAALLADLDASYHGQVFTAHRGLLAELLDTVNPTLRPHGSPHHA
;
A
#
# COMPACT_ATOMS: atom_id res chain seq x y z
N MET A 1 -16.16 4.11 14.59
CA MET A 1 -14.84 4.44 14.02
C MET A 1 -14.98 4.52 12.51
N VAL A 2 -14.52 5.58 11.88
CA VAL A 2 -14.52 5.74 10.41
C VAL A 2 -13.11 5.47 9.90
N THR A 3 -12.98 4.72 8.81
CA THR A 3 -11.70 4.48 8.15
C THR A 3 -11.68 5.24 6.82
N VAL A 4 -10.68 6.11 6.64
CA VAL A 4 -10.46 6.87 5.41
C VAL A 4 -9.13 6.41 4.80
N PRO A 5 -9.10 5.97 3.53
CA PRO A 5 -7.84 5.62 2.89
C PRO A 5 -7.06 6.88 2.55
N ALA A 6 -5.74 6.83 2.73
CA ALA A 6 -4.83 7.87 2.29
C ALA A 6 -3.77 7.25 1.36
N ARG A 7 -3.43 7.96 0.29
CA ARG A 7 -2.38 7.57 -0.66
C ARG A 7 -1.35 8.68 -0.76
N ALA A 8 -0.08 8.31 -0.66
CA ALA A 8 1.05 9.19 -0.87
C ALA A 8 2.09 8.47 -1.74
N ASP A 9 2.58 9.15 -2.77
CA ASP A 9 3.63 8.62 -3.63
C ASP A 9 5.00 9.01 -3.05
N LEU A 10 5.73 8.02 -2.52
CA LEU A 10 7.05 8.21 -1.87
C LEU A 10 8.23 8.09 -2.85
N ASN A 11 7.99 8.26 -4.16
CA ASN A 11 8.92 7.93 -5.24
C ASN A 11 9.44 6.47 -5.16
N VAL A 12 10.42 6.13 -5.99
CA VAL A 12 11.05 4.81 -5.96
C VAL A 12 12.05 4.76 -4.80
N SER A 13 11.70 4.00 -3.76
CA SER A 13 12.53 3.80 -2.56
C SER A 13 12.73 2.31 -2.30
N ARG A 14 13.89 1.91 -1.77
CA ARG A 14 14.08 0.53 -1.30
C ARG A 14 13.33 0.34 0.00
N ARG A 15 12.88 -0.89 0.28
CA ARG A 15 12.10 -1.20 1.50
C ARG A 15 12.81 -0.78 2.79
N GLN A 16 14.14 -0.92 2.84
CA GLN A 16 14.98 -0.53 3.97
C GLN A 16 15.09 0.98 4.19
N ASP A 17 14.74 1.79 3.19
CA ASP A 17 14.79 3.25 3.23
C ASP A 17 13.42 3.85 3.64
N LEU A 18 12.39 3.02 3.82
CA LEU A 18 11.07 3.47 4.26
C LEU A 18 11.11 3.97 5.71
N PRO A 19 10.35 5.01 6.06
CA PRO A 19 10.35 5.54 7.42
C PRO A 19 9.81 4.52 8.41
N ALA A 20 10.32 4.59 9.64
CA ALA A 20 9.81 3.78 10.74
C ALA A 20 8.33 4.09 11.00
N LEU A 21 7.51 3.05 11.11
CA LEU A 21 6.09 3.19 11.43
C LEU A 21 5.89 3.13 12.95
N VAL A 22 5.19 4.12 13.49
CA VAL A 22 4.73 4.12 14.87
C VAL A 22 3.22 3.96 14.87
N GLY A 23 2.76 2.82 15.36
CA GLY A 23 1.35 2.52 15.49
C GLY A 23 0.77 2.94 16.84
N ALA A 24 -0.51 3.26 16.87
CA ALA A 24 -1.26 3.56 18.08
C ALA A 24 -2.49 2.64 18.21
N ASP A 25 -2.99 2.47 19.43
CA ASP A 25 -4.23 1.75 19.75
C ASP A 25 -4.31 0.34 19.12
N ASP A 26 -5.20 0.12 18.16
CA ASP A 26 -5.37 -1.16 17.44
C ASP A 26 -4.25 -1.44 16.42
N ALA A 27 -3.39 -0.46 16.13
CA ALA A 27 -2.30 -0.55 15.17
C ALA A 27 -0.92 -0.74 15.81
N LYS A 28 -0.83 -1.26 17.05
CA LYS A 28 0.45 -1.50 17.76
C LYS A 28 1.52 -2.25 16.95
N ARG A 29 1.12 -2.99 15.91
CA ARG A 29 2.00 -3.71 14.98
C ARG A 29 2.01 -3.09 13.57
N ALA A 30 2.02 -1.76 13.47
CA ALA A 30 2.10 -1.07 12.18
C ALA A 30 3.37 -1.49 11.41
N ALA A 31 3.19 -1.95 10.17
CA ALA A 31 4.25 -2.45 9.32
C ALA A 31 3.98 -2.11 7.85
N TRP A 32 5.06 -1.96 7.08
CA TRP A 32 4.98 -1.86 5.62
C TRP A 32 4.73 -3.26 5.05
N VAL A 33 3.65 -3.40 4.29
CA VAL A 33 3.26 -4.64 3.60
C VAL A 33 3.22 -4.40 2.10
N ARG A 34 3.41 -5.46 1.32
CA ARG A 34 3.32 -5.37 -0.15
C ARG A 34 1.85 -5.32 -0.56
N ALA A 35 1.47 -4.34 -1.39
CA ALA A 35 0.07 -4.10 -1.75
C ALA A 35 -0.08 -3.45 -3.14
N ASP A 36 0.60 -3.95 -4.18
CA ASP A 36 0.44 -3.39 -5.53
C ASP A 36 -0.96 -3.61 -6.10
N THR A 37 -1.59 -4.71 -5.69
CA THR A 37 -2.96 -5.12 -6.00
C THR A 37 -3.58 -5.69 -4.74
N TYR A 38 -4.91 -5.82 -4.72
CA TYR A 38 -5.58 -6.46 -3.60
C TYR A 38 -5.14 -7.92 -3.40
N ALA A 39 -4.92 -8.65 -4.50
CA ALA A 39 -4.42 -10.03 -4.44
C ALA A 39 -3.01 -10.12 -3.83
N ALA A 40 -2.11 -9.20 -4.20
CA ALA A 40 -0.76 -9.14 -3.64
C ALA A 40 -0.78 -8.85 -2.13
N LEU A 41 -1.69 -7.96 -1.68
CA LEU A 41 -1.90 -7.70 -0.26
C LEU A 41 -2.32 -8.96 0.50
N LEU A 42 -3.28 -9.71 -0.02
CA LEU A 42 -3.74 -10.95 0.63
C LEU A 42 -2.61 -11.99 0.74
N ALA A 43 -1.82 -12.14 -0.33
CA ALA A 43 -0.69 -13.07 -0.33
C ALA A 43 0.39 -12.67 0.70
N ASP A 44 0.75 -11.38 0.80
CA ASP A 44 1.75 -10.89 1.75
C ASP A 44 1.29 -11.05 3.20
N LEU A 45 0.00 -10.78 3.47
CA LEU A 45 -0.59 -10.95 4.79
C LEU A 45 -0.65 -12.42 5.24
N ASP A 46 -1.03 -13.33 4.34
CA ASP A 46 -1.08 -14.76 4.65
C ASP A 46 0.33 -15.32 4.89
N ALA A 47 1.29 -14.99 4.03
CA ALA A 47 2.66 -15.47 4.14
C ALA A 47 3.41 -14.93 5.37
N SER A 48 3.21 -13.65 5.72
CA SER A 48 3.97 -12.99 6.78
C SER A 48 3.32 -13.07 8.15
N TYR A 49 1.99 -13.18 8.19
CA TYR A 49 1.22 -13.05 9.44
C TYR A 49 0.13 -14.10 9.61
N HIS A 50 -0.09 -14.99 8.63
CA HIS A 50 -1.29 -15.83 8.54
C HIS A 50 -2.57 -15.00 8.74
N GLY A 51 -2.51 -13.75 8.25
CA GLY A 51 -3.47 -12.70 8.54
C GLY A 51 -4.52 -12.55 7.45
N GLN A 52 -5.61 -11.86 7.79
CA GLN A 52 -6.67 -11.54 6.85
C GLN A 52 -7.10 -10.08 6.98
N VAL A 53 -7.61 -9.51 5.89
CA VAL A 53 -8.24 -8.20 5.90
C VAL A 53 -9.61 -8.31 6.56
N PHE A 54 -9.89 -7.43 7.53
CA PHE A 54 -11.20 -7.29 8.15
C PHE A 54 -12.28 -7.04 7.09
N THR A 55 -13.42 -7.73 7.22
CA THR A 55 -14.51 -7.69 6.24
C THR A 55 -14.94 -6.26 5.88
N ALA A 56 -14.99 -5.36 6.86
CA ALA A 56 -15.39 -3.98 6.68
C ALA A 56 -14.47 -3.17 5.72
N HIS A 57 -13.20 -3.56 5.58
CA HIS A 57 -12.22 -2.82 4.76
C HIS A 57 -11.98 -3.44 3.39
N ARG A 58 -12.51 -4.65 3.11
CA ARG A 58 -12.20 -5.39 1.87
C ARG A 58 -12.62 -4.62 0.62
N GLY A 59 -13.85 -4.09 0.60
CA GLY A 59 -14.35 -3.30 -0.54
C GLY A 59 -13.53 -2.03 -0.77
N LEU A 60 -13.27 -1.28 0.31
CA LEU A 60 -12.45 -0.06 0.27
C LEU A 60 -11.04 -0.31 -0.28
N LEU A 61 -10.38 -1.38 0.18
CA LEU A 61 -9.01 -1.70 -0.23
C LEU A 61 -8.96 -2.26 -1.66
N ALA A 62 -9.93 -3.08 -2.06
CA ALA A 62 -10.02 -3.57 -3.44
C ALA A 62 -10.22 -2.41 -4.41
N GLU A 63 -11.13 -1.48 -4.11
CA GLU A 63 -11.33 -0.28 -4.92
C GLU A 63 -10.06 0.57 -5.00
N LEU A 64 -9.38 0.80 -3.88
CA LEU A 64 -8.17 1.63 -3.85
C LEU A 64 -7.00 1.02 -4.65
N LEU A 65 -6.81 -0.30 -4.58
CA LEU A 65 -5.64 -0.98 -5.13
C LEU A 65 -5.83 -1.44 -6.57
N ASP A 66 -7.05 -1.85 -6.94
CA ASP A 66 -7.31 -2.42 -8.27
C ASP A 66 -7.90 -1.39 -9.24
N THR A 67 -8.24 -0.18 -8.77
CA THR A 67 -8.56 0.94 -9.68
C THR A 67 -7.26 1.49 -10.29
N VAL A 68 -7.02 1.13 -11.55
CA VAL A 68 -5.89 1.64 -12.35
C VAL A 68 -5.97 3.16 -12.43
N ASN A 69 -5.01 3.86 -11.84
CA ASN A 69 -4.84 5.30 -12.05
C ASN A 69 -3.96 5.50 -13.31
N PRO A 70 -4.48 6.06 -14.42
CA PRO A 70 -3.74 6.17 -15.70
C PRO A 70 -2.57 7.17 -15.68
N THR A 71 -2.30 7.85 -14.57
CA THR A 71 -1.29 8.92 -14.46
C THR A 71 0.12 8.46 -14.10
N LEU A 72 0.35 7.18 -13.79
CA LEU A 72 1.70 6.63 -13.63
C LEU A 72 2.29 6.24 -15.00
N ARG A 73 2.45 7.21 -15.91
CA ARG A 73 3.45 7.07 -16.98
C ARG A 73 4.80 7.48 -16.40
N PRO A 74 5.89 6.74 -16.64
CA PRO A 74 7.21 7.27 -16.36
C PRO A 74 7.37 8.53 -17.22
N HIS A 75 7.55 9.68 -16.58
CA HIS A 75 8.03 10.87 -17.27
C HIS A 75 9.41 10.54 -17.83
N GLY A 76 9.47 10.07 -19.07
CA GLY A 76 10.69 10.07 -19.85
C GLY A 76 11.11 11.52 -20.02
N SER A 77 12.13 11.94 -19.30
CA SER A 77 12.79 13.22 -19.57
C SER A 77 13.40 13.16 -20.97
N PRO A 78 13.11 14.13 -21.87
CA PRO A 78 13.88 14.27 -23.08
C PRO A 78 15.26 14.81 -22.68
N HIS A 79 16.28 13.98 -22.83
CA HIS A 79 17.65 14.44 -22.81
C HIS A 79 17.85 15.27 -24.08
N HIS A 80 17.82 16.59 -23.96
CA HIS A 80 18.27 17.49 -25.03
C HIS A 80 19.78 17.26 -25.22
N ALA A 81 20.16 17.01 -26.47
CA ALA A 81 21.53 17.11 -26.97
C ALA A 81 21.82 18.56 -27.37
#